data_AF-A0A367LXP1-F1
#
_entry.id   AF-A0A367LXP1-F1
#
_cell.length_a   1.000
_cell.length_b   1.000
_cell.length_c   1.000
_cell.angle_alpha   90.00
_cell.angle_beta   90.00
_cell.angle_gamma   90.00
#
_symmetry.space_group_name_H-M   'P 1'
#
loop_
_entity.id
_entity.type
_entity.pdbx_description
1 polymer ?
#
loop_
_entity_poly.entity_id
_entity_poly.type
_entity_poly.pdbx_seq_one_letter_code
_entity_poly.pdbx_strand_id
1 'polypeptide(L)'
;AMRDAAHALLAGDGVGVTVLRDSPGFVVQRVLAMIVNLACDIAQQGIASVEDIDQAVHLGLGYPHGPLEWGDRLGPRRLLSILQRLQTLTGDPRYRPSPWLRRRAQLGMSLRAGETAAVG
;
A
#
# COMPACT_ATOMS: atom_id res chain seq x y z
N ALA A 1 32.17 -7.11 -6.06
CA ALA A 1 33.04 -6.12 -5.40
C ALA A 1 32.21 -5.07 -4.65
N MET A 2 31.76 -3.97 -5.27
CA MET A 2 31.04 -2.90 -4.55
C MET A 2 29.71 -3.36 -3.93
N ARG A 3 28.91 -4.12 -4.69
CA ARG A 3 27.64 -4.71 -4.21
C ARG A 3 27.84 -5.54 -2.93
N ASP A 4 28.86 -6.39 -2.92
CA ASP A 4 29.11 -7.32 -1.82
C ASP A 4 29.63 -6.58 -0.58
N ALA A 5 30.46 -5.54 -0.77
CA ALA A 5 30.88 -4.65 0.31
C ALA A 5 29.69 -3.87 0.91
N ALA A 6 28.79 -3.36 0.08
CA ALA A 6 27.58 -2.69 0.54
C ALA A 6 26.64 -3.64 1.29
N HIS A 7 26.49 -4.88 0.81
CA HIS A 7 25.70 -5.90 1.49
C HIS A 7 26.28 -6.23 2.88
N ALA A 8 27.60 -6.47 2.96
CA ALA A 8 28.28 -6.75 4.22
C ALA A 8 28.16 -5.58 5.21
N LEU A 9 28.28 -4.33 4.74
CA LEU A 9 28.11 -3.14 5.57
C LEU A 9 26.69 -3.04 6.14
N LEU A 10 25.67 -3.18 5.30
CA LEU A 10 24.26 -3.06 5.70
C LEU A 10 23.80 -4.22 6.59
N ALA A 11 24.44 -5.39 6.47
CA ALA A 11 24.13 -6.56 7.30
C ALA A 11 24.95 -6.60 8.62
N GLY A 12 25.84 -5.61 8.84
CA GLY A 12 26.79 -5.62 9.96
C GLY A 12 26.16 -5.56 11.35
N ASP A 13 24.89 -5.13 11.46
CA ASP A 13 24.11 -5.06 12.70
C ASP A 13 23.13 -6.25 12.87
N GLY A 14 23.18 -7.24 11.96
CA GLY A 14 22.30 -8.40 11.98
C GLY A 14 20.94 -8.19 11.30
N VAL A 15 20.66 -6.99 10.75
CA VAL A 15 19.45 -6.76 9.95
C VAL A 15 19.53 -7.60 8.65
N GLY A 16 18.42 -8.26 8.31
CA GLY A 16 18.33 -9.03 7.07
C GLY A 16 18.42 -8.13 5.83
N VAL A 17 19.45 -8.32 5.00
CA VAL A 17 19.65 -7.56 3.76
C VAL A 17 19.45 -8.45 2.54
N THR A 18 18.58 -8.03 1.63
CA THR A 18 18.28 -8.75 0.39
C THR A 18 18.73 -7.94 -0.82
N VAL A 19 19.52 -8.56 -1.69
CA VAL A 19 19.90 -7.98 -2.98
C VAL A 19 18.75 -8.14 -3.97
N LEU A 20 18.29 -7.03 -4.56
CA LEU A 20 17.23 -7.01 -5.55
C LEU A 20 17.78 -6.54 -6.90
N ARG A 21 17.20 -7.04 -8.00
CA ARG A 21 17.36 -6.38 -9.30
C ARG A 21 16.56 -5.07 -9.29
N ASP A 22 17.08 -4.06 -9.96
CA ASP A 22 16.39 -2.79 -10.07
C ASP A 22 15.04 -2.96 -10.78
N SER A 23 14.00 -2.36 -10.19
CA SER A 23 12.66 -2.32 -10.77
C SER A 23 11.85 -1.20 -10.12
N PRO A 24 10.92 -0.57 -10.85
CA PRO A 24 10.05 0.46 -10.29
C PRO A 24 9.36 -0.02 -9.02
N GLY A 25 9.49 0.68 -7.89
CA GLY A 25 8.80 0.26 -6.66
C GLY A 25 9.33 -1.01 -5.98
N PHE A 26 10.47 -1.58 -6.41
CA PHE A 26 11.08 -2.77 -5.81
C PHE A 26 10.04 -3.89 -5.51
N VAL A 27 10.18 -4.61 -4.39
CA VAL A 27 9.24 -5.66 -3.97
C VAL A 27 8.22 -5.10 -2.98
N VAL A 28 8.67 -4.69 -1.78
CA VAL A 28 7.80 -4.42 -0.63
C VAL A 28 6.82 -3.27 -0.88
N GLN A 29 7.32 -2.10 -1.29
CA GLN A 29 6.46 -0.93 -1.49
C GLN A 29 5.47 -1.12 -2.65
N ARG A 30 5.86 -1.85 -3.70
CA ARG A 30 4.95 -2.23 -4.81
C ARG A 30 3.83 -3.15 -4.30
N VAL A 31 4.16 -4.19 -3.56
CA VAL A 31 3.18 -5.16 -3.04
C VAL A 31 2.21 -4.47 -2.06
N LEU A 32 2.73 -3.74 -1.07
CA LEU A 32 1.89 -3.08 -0.07
C LEU A 32 0.99 -2.02 -0.71
N ALA A 33 1.52 -1.19 -1.61
CA ALA A 33 0.70 -0.18 -2.28
C ALA A 33 -0.45 -0.80 -3.08
N MET A 34 -0.21 -1.94 -3.75
CA MET A 34 -1.25 -2.65 -4.50
C MET A 34 -2.31 -3.30 -3.60
N ILE A 35 -1.90 -3.92 -2.48
CA ILE A 35 -2.83 -4.51 -1.50
C ILE A 35 -3.74 -3.44 -0.91
N VAL A 36 -3.17 -2.32 -0.47
CA VAL A 36 -3.94 -1.20 0.08
C VAL A 36 -4.87 -0.61 -0.98
N ASN A 37 -4.40 -0.46 -2.22
CA ASN A 37 -5.21 0.10 -3.30
C ASN A 37 -6.42 -0.77 -3.62
N LEU A 38 -6.25 -2.09 -3.64
CA LEU A 38 -7.34 -3.03 -3.86
C LEU A 38 -8.37 -2.94 -2.72
N ALA A 39 -7.93 -2.89 -1.47
CA ALA A 39 -8.83 -2.70 -0.33
C ALA A 39 -9.61 -1.37 -0.41
N CYS A 40 -8.96 -0.31 -0.88
CA CYS A 40 -9.60 0.98 -1.13
C CYS A 40 -10.67 0.89 -2.24
N ASP A 41 -10.43 0.11 -3.30
CA ASP A 41 -11.43 -0.13 -4.36
C ASP A 41 -12.64 -0.93 -3.83
N ILE A 42 -12.42 -1.94 -2.98
CA ILE A 42 -13.50 -2.71 -2.34
C ILE A 42 -14.36 -1.79 -1.45
N ALA A 43 -13.71 -0.94 -0.64
CA ALA A 43 -14.39 0.04 0.20
C ALA A 43 -15.17 1.08 -0.64
N GLN A 44 -14.57 1.58 -1.74
CA GLN A 44 -15.24 2.52 -2.65
C GLN A 44 -16.50 1.97 -3.28
N GLN A 45 -16.53 0.66 -3.56
CA GLN A 45 -17.66 -0.03 -4.17
C GLN A 45 -18.73 -0.43 -3.15
N GLY A 46 -18.47 -0.25 -1.85
CA GLY A 46 -19.39 -0.63 -0.78
C GLY A 46 -19.64 -2.14 -0.68
N ILE A 47 -18.69 -2.97 -1.17
CA ILE A 47 -18.83 -4.43 -1.16
C ILE A 47 -18.83 -4.98 0.28
N ALA A 48 -18.04 -4.37 1.15
CA ALA A 48 -17.93 -4.70 2.56
C ALA A 48 -17.62 -3.44 3.37
N SER A 49 -17.87 -3.48 4.68
CA SER A 49 -17.45 -2.40 5.57
C SER A 49 -15.93 -2.31 5.64
N VAL A 50 -15.39 -1.14 5.99
CA VAL A 50 -13.95 -0.93 6.20
C VAL A 50 -13.42 -1.93 7.23
N GLU A 51 -14.17 -2.13 8.30
CA GLU A 51 -13.84 -3.05 9.39
C GLU A 51 -13.79 -4.49 8.90
N ASP A 52 -14.77 -4.94 8.12
CA ASP A 52 -14.80 -6.30 7.57
C ASP A 52 -13.67 -6.54 6.57
N ILE A 53 -13.31 -5.54 5.76
CA ILE A 53 -12.16 -5.61 4.84
C ILE A 53 -10.87 -5.82 5.63
N ASP A 54 -10.67 -5.06 6.71
CA ASP A 54 -9.48 -5.19 7.56
C ASP A 54 -9.44 -6.54 8.28
N GLN A 55 -10.56 -6.98 8.85
CA GLN A 55 -10.66 -8.27 9.54
C GLN A 55 -10.48 -9.46 8.59
N ALA A 56 -11.01 -9.40 7.36
CA ALA A 56 -10.89 -10.47 6.39
C ALA A 56 -9.41 -10.77 6.06
N VAL A 57 -8.57 -9.74 5.89
CA VAL A 57 -7.15 -9.91 5.61
C VAL A 57 -6.38 -10.33 6.88
N HIS A 58 -6.71 -9.76 8.03
CA HIS A 58 -6.08 -10.13 9.30
C HIS A 58 -6.32 -11.60 9.64
N LEU A 59 -7.60 -12.04 9.66
CA LEU A 59 -7.99 -13.38 10.04
C LEU A 59 -7.77 -14.41 8.92
N GLY A 60 -8.06 -14.04 7.68
CA GLY A 60 -8.00 -14.96 6.54
C GLY A 60 -6.60 -15.19 6.01
N LEU A 61 -5.72 -14.17 6.04
CA LEU A 61 -4.36 -14.24 5.50
C LEU A 61 -3.27 -14.15 6.58
N GLY A 62 -3.64 -13.96 7.85
CA GLY A 62 -2.70 -13.87 8.97
C GLY A 62 -1.85 -12.60 8.98
N TYR A 63 -2.30 -11.54 8.31
CA TYR A 63 -1.55 -10.27 8.30
C TYR A 63 -1.61 -9.62 9.69
N PRO A 64 -0.55 -8.96 10.17
CA PRO A 64 -0.56 -8.34 11.50
C PRO A 64 -1.58 -7.19 11.64
N HIS A 65 -1.94 -6.55 10.52
CA HIS A 65 -2.95 -5.50 10.44
C HIS A 65 -3.73 -5.66 9.14
N GLY A 66 -4.97 -5.16 9.11
CA GLY A 66 -5.74 -5.07 7.88
C GLY A 66 -5.12 -4.10 6.86
N PRO A 67 -5.46 -4.23 5.56
CA PRO A 67 -4.88 -3.42 4.50
C PRO A 67 -5.16 -1.92 4.62
N LEU A 68 -6.35 -1.50 5.07
CA LEU A 68 -6.67 -0.07 5.21
C LEU A 68 -5.95 0.52 6.42
N GLU A 69 -5.87 -0.24 7.53
CA GLU A 69 -5.03 0.10 8.67
C GLU A 69 -3.54 0.23 8.30
N TRP A 70 -3.00 -0.73 7.54
CA TRP A 70 -1.64 -0.63 6.99
C TRP A 70 -1.46 0.64 6.17
N GLY A 71 -2.46 0.98 5.36
CA GLY A 71 -2.42 2.16 4.52
C GLY A 71 -2.35 3.47 5.31
N ASP A 72 -3.06 3.56 6.43
CA ASP A 72 -2.97 4.70 7.35
C ASP A 72 -1.60 4.76 8.05
N ARG A 73 -1.09 3.63 8.54
CA ARG A 73 0.23 3.56 9.21
C ARG A 73 1.39 3.93 8.28
N LEU A 74 1.32 3.51 7.01
CA LEU A 74 2.34 3.82 5.99
C LEU A 74 2.21 5.24 5.44
N GLY A 75 1.01 5.84 5.55
CA GLY A 75 0.70 7.16 5.04
C GLY A 75 0.03 7.09 3.66
N PRO A 76 -1.25 7.48 3.53
CA PRO A 76 -1.98 7.41 2.25
C PRO A 76 -1.33 8.20 1.12
N ARG A 77 -0.72 9.36 1.43
CA ARG A 77 0.02 10.18 0.45
C ARG A 77 1.25 9.48 -0.11
N ARG A 78 1.96 8.70 0.72
CA ARG A 78 3.12 7.91 0.30
C ARG A 78 2.69 6.82 -0.67
N LEU A 79 1.63 6.09 -0.34
CA LEU A 79 1.09 5.02 -1.18
C LEU A 79 0.54 5.55 -2.51
N LEU A 80 -0.17 6.68 -2.48
CA LEU A 80 -0.60 7.37 -3.70
C LEU A 80 0.60 7.72 -4.59
N SER A 81 1.68 8.26 -4.01
CA SER A 81 2.89 8.58 -4.78
C SER A 81 3.56 7.35 -5.38
N ILE A 82 3.64 6.24 -4.63
CA ILE A 82 4.19 4.97 -5.14
C ILE A 82 3.42 4.49 -6.36
N LEU A 83 2.09 4.44 -6.28
CA LEU A 83 1.23 3.97 -7.38
C LEU A 83 1.31 4.90 -8.60
N GLN A 84 1.30 6.22 -8.39
CA GLN A 84 1.45 7.19 -9.47
C GLN A 84 2.80 7.04 -10.18
N ARG A 85 3.89 6.86 -9.43
CA ARG A 85 5.23 6.65 -10.00
C ARG A 85 5.32 5.31 -10.72
N LEU A 86 4.77 4.24 -10.15
CA LEU A 86 4.68 2.94 -10.81
C LEU A 86 3.94 3.06 -12.14
N GLN A 87 2.74 3.62 -12.15
CA GLN A 87 1.93 3.83 -13.35
C GLN A 87 2.65 4.68 -14.39
N THR A 88 3.31 5.77 -13.99
CA THR A 88 4.04 6.67 -14.90
C THR A 88 5.24 5.98 -15.52
N LEU A 89 6.02 5.22 -14.73
CA LEU A 89 7.24 4.56 -15.19
C LEU A 89 6.97 3.33 -16.06
N THR A 90 5.88 2.60 -15.80
CA THR A 90 5.58 1.36 -16.53
C THR A 90 4.52 1.53 -17.62
N GLY A 91 3.72 2.60 -17.57
CA GLY A 91 2.53 2.77 -18.41
C GLY A 91 1.40 1.78 -18.11
N ASP A 92 1.57 0.93 -17.10
CA ASP A 92 0.66 -0.19 -16.84
C ASP A 92 -0.55 0.26 -16.01
N PRO A 93 -1.79 0.14 -16.54
CA PRO A 93 -2.99 0.62 -15.87
C PRO A 93 -3.31 -0.12 -14.57
N ARG A 94 -2.73 -1.30 -14.32
CA ARG A 94 -2.94 -2.02 -13.04
C ARG A 94 -2.48 -1.24 -11.83
N TYR A 95 -1.55 -0.30 -12.00
CA TYR A 95 -1.04 0.56 -10.92
C TYR A 95 -1.88 1.84 -10.70
N ARG A 96 -3.01 2.00 -11.39
CA ARG A 96 -3.88 3.17 -11.25
C ARG A 96 -4.36 3.29 -9.78
N PRO A 97 -4.07 4.41 -9.10
CA PRO A 97 -4.60 4.65 -7.76
C PRO A 97 -6.13 4.75 -7.77
N SER A 98 -6.78 4.08 -6.82
CA SER A 98 -8.23 4.12 -6.60
C SER A 98 -8.70 5.54 -6.27
N PRO A 99 -9.96 5.90 -6.62
CA PRO A 99 -10.55 7.18 -6.22
C PRO A 99 -10.57 7.38 -4.70
N TRP A 100 -10.82 6.33 -3.93
CA TRP A 100 -10.85 6.34 -2.47
C TRP A 100 -9.50 6.71 -1.87
N LEU A 101 -8.43 6.03 -2.29
CA LEU A 101 -7.06 6.33 -1.86
C LEU A 101 -6.68 7.77 -2.26
N ARG A 102 -6.96 8.16 -3.51
CA ARG A 102 -6.62 9.49 -4.02
C ARG A 102 -7.28 10.60 -3.19
N ARG A 103 -8.59 10.50 -2.97
CA ARG A 103 -9.36 11.50 -2.24
C ARG A 103 -8.86 11.64 -0.80
N ARG A 104 -8.73 10.53 -0.08
CA ARG A 104 -8.32 10.55 1.33
C ARG A 104 -6.88 10.99 1.51
N ALA A 105 -5.97 10.59 0.63
CA ALA A 105 -4.60 11.09 0.61
C ALA A 105 -4.53 12.61 0.36
N GLN A 106 -5.35 13.14 -0.54
CA GLN A 106 -5.40 14.58 -0.84
C GLN A 106 -6.00 15.40 0.31
N LEU A 107 -7.03 14.87 0.98
CA LEU A 107 -7.73 15.52 2.08
C LEU A 107 -7.07 15.28 3.45
N GLY A 108 -6.03 14.44 3.54
CA GLY A 108 -5.43 14.07 4.82
C GLY A 108 -6.36 13.24 5.71
N MET A 109 -7.29 12.50 5.12
CA MET A 109 -8.24 11.65 5.83
C MET A 109 -7.68 10.23 6.00
N SER A 110 -8.13 9.55 7.06
CA SER A 110 -7.90 8.12 7.25
C SER A 110 -8.59 7.30 6.14
N LEU A 111 -7.90 6.26 5.64
CA LEU A 111 -8.44 5.25 4.73
C LEU A 111 -9.60 4.46 5.32
N ARG A 112 -9.68 4.43 6.65
CA ARG A 112 -10.74 3.79 7.41
C ARG A 112 -11.93 4.68 7.71
N ALA A 113 -11.83 5.99 7.43
CA ALA A 113 -13.00 6.85 7.56
C ALA A 113 -14.07 6.38 6.57
N GLY A 114 -15.24 5.96 7.05
CA GLY A 114 -16.39 5.64 6.19
C GLY A 114 -16.81 6.84 5.36
N GLU A 115 -17.53 6.60 4.25
CA GLU A 115 -18.33 7.69 3.68
C GLU A 115 -19.43 7.99 4.71
N THR A 116 -19.45 9.20 5.27
CA THR A 116 -20.65 9.70 5.95
C THR A 116 -21.79 9.45 5.00
N ALA A 117 -22.70 8.56 5.39
CA ALA A 117 -23.87 8.22 4.58
C ALA A 117 -24.43 9.52 4.06
N ALA A 118 -24.40 9.71 2.74
CA ALA A 118 -25.13 10.79 2.13
C ALA A 118 -26.58 10.57 2.56
N VAL A 119 -27.05 11.44 3.45
CA VAL A 119 -28.46 11.51 3.83
C VAL A 119 -29.22 11.70 2.53
N GLY A 120 -29.95 10.66 2.14
CA GLY A 120 -30.92 10.63 1.06
C GLY A 120 -32.16 9.91 1.58
#